data_AF-A0AAV4AR86-F1
#
_entry.id   AF-A0AAV4AR86-F1
#
_cell.length_a   1.000
_cell.length_b   1.000
_cell.length_c   1.000
_cell.angle_alpha   90.00
_cell.angle_beta   90.00
_cell.angle_gamma   90.00
#
_symmetry.space_group_name_H-M   'P 1'
#
loop_
_entity.id
_entity.type
_entity.pdbx_description
1 polymer ?
#
loop_
_entity_poly.entity_id
_entity_poly.type
_entity_poly.pdbx_seq_one_letter_code
_entity_poly.pdbx_strand_id
1 'polypeptide(L)'
;MTKYNLKVKNKFKALDEIEEVEELWQQLKRSITEAAEEEIPTKERKTKQKWMTEDILNLMDKRRKAKGEQGEYESIHREVRRKCEEAKEAWLNEKCQEIVKLQRQAPNTMYKNTNEEVLKETESTRSLMNKIRRRQAKFVGHIMRREGLENLDTTGRMEGKKSRGRQREKMLDGMTSWMGTKRVTDILSESWDRESWKDMIANAKGQGT
;
A
#
# COMPACT_ATOMS: atom_id res chain seq x y z
N MET A 1 -15.02 24.32 42.41
CA MET A 1 -14.99 24.69 40.98
C MET A 1 -13.53 24.83 40.58
N THR A 2 -13.04 23.94 39.72
CA THR A 2 -11.60 23.74 39.43
C THR A 2 -10.95 24.98 38.79
N LYS A 3 -9.69 25.29 39.14
CA LYS A 3 -8.87 26.42 38.64
C LYS A 3 -8.99 26.66 37.13
N TYR A 4 -9.11 25.59 36.35
CA TYR A 4 -9.31 25.61 34.90
C TYR A 4 -10.58 26.38 34.47
N ASN A 5 -11.71 26.10 35.12
CA ASN A 5 -12.97 26.78 34.82
C ASN A 5 -12.91 28.29 35.11
N LEU A 6 -12.09 28.71 36.07
CA LEU A 6 -11.86 30.12 36.38
C LEU A 6 -10.93 30.78 35.35
N LYS A 7 -9.85 30.11 34.91
CA LYS A 7 -8.93 30.60 33.86
C LYS A 7 -9.68 30.81 32.53
N VAL A 8 -10.53 29.85 32.16
CA VAL A 8 -11.41 29.91 30.99
C VAL A 8 -12.39 31.07 31.12
N LYS A 9 -13.20 31.12 32.19
CA LYS A 9 -14.20 32.19 32.39
C LYS A 9 -13.58 33.60 32.41
N ASN A 10 -12.38 33.75 32.96
CA ASN A 10 -11.70 35.06 32.98
C ASN A 10 -11.17 35.47 31.61
N LYS A 11 -10.65 34.53 30.80
CA LYS A 11 -10.24 34.81 29.41
C LYS A 11 -11.43 35.23 28.54
N PHE A 12 -12.61 34.61 28.72
CA PHE A 12 -13.80 34.92 27.92
C PHE A 12 -14.55 36.16 28.39
N LYS A 13 -14.48 36.53 29.68
CA LYS A 13 -15.09 37.78 30.19
C LYS A 13 -14.52 39.06 29.58
N ALA A 14 -13.25 39.05 29.19
CA ALA A 14 -12.60 40.20 28.54
C ALA A 14 -13.06 40.41 27.09
N LEU A 15 -13.78 39.45 26.50
CA LEU A 15 -14.28 39.51 25.13
C LEU A 15 -15.70 40.11 25.04
N ASP A 16 -16.43 40.18 26.16
CA ASP A 16 -17.80 40.74 26.20
C ASP A 16 -17.82 42.28 26.12
N GLU A 17 -16.67 42.96 26.19
CA GLU A 17 -16.56 44.42 26.15
C GLU A 17 -16.26 44.99 24.75
N ILE A 18 -16.18 44.13 23.72
CA ILE A 18 -15.81 44.51 22.35
C ILE A 18 -17.06 44.58 21.49
N GLU A 19 -17.42 45.77 21.01
CA GLU A 19 -18.58 46.00 20.14
C GLU A 19 -18.30 45.66 18.65
N GLU A 20 -17.03 45.60 18.24
CA GLU A 20 -16.65 45.40 16.83
C GLU A 20 -16.41 43.91 16.51
N VAL A 21 -17.18 43.39 15.54
CA VAL A 21 -17.31 41.94 15.27
C VAL A 21 -16.00 41.33 14.76
N GLU A 22 -15.17 42.08 14.02
CA GLU A 22 -13.92 41.58 13.46
C GLU A 22 -12.82 41.51 14.53
N GLU A 23 -12.71 42.52 15.39
CA GLU A 23 -11.83 42.49 16.57
C GLU A 23 -12.21 41.37 17.54
N LEU A 24 -13.51 41.14 17.78
CA LEU A 24 -14.00 40.02 18.58
C LEU A 24 -13.55 38.68 17.98
N TRP A 25 -13.70 38.52 16.66
CA TRP A 25 -13.30 37.31 15.96
C TRP A 25 -11.78 37.08 16.01
N GLN A 26 -10.98 38.13 15.80
CA GLN A 26 -9.52 38.02 15.88
C GLN A 26 -9.04 37.67 17.29
N GLN A 27 -9.61 38.27 18.33
CA GLN A 27 -9.26 37.96 19.70
C GLN A 27 -9.70 36.55 20.11
N LEU A 28 -10.91 36.14 19.69
CA LEU A 28 -11.38 34.76 19.89
C LEU A 28 -10.42 33.77 19.24
N LYS A 29 -10.03 34.01 17.98
CA LYS A 29 -9.07 33.17 17.26
C LYS A 29 -7.73 33.10 18.00
N ARG A 30 -7.18 34.24 18.45
CA ARG A 30 -5.91 34.27 19.22
C ARG A 30 -6.02 33.48 20.51
N SER A 31 -7.09 33.66 21.27
CA SER A 31 -7.31 32.97 22.55
C SER A 31 -7.39 31.44 22.39
N ILE A 32 -8.08 30.98 21.34
CA ILE A 32 -8.19 29.55 21.01
C ILE A 32 -6.84 29.00 20.57
N THR A 33 -6.10 29.74 19.74
CA THR A 33 -4.80 29.29 19.22
C THR A 33 -3.75 29.20 20.33
N GLU A 34 -3.69 30.22 21.21
CA GLU A 34 -2.79 30.25 22.35
C GLU A 34 -3.12 29.14 23.37
N ALA A 35 -4.41 28.91 23.67
CA ALA A 35 -4.81 27.80 24.54
C ALA A 35 -4.52 26.43 23.91
N ALA A 36 -4.65 26.31 22.59
CA ALA A 36 -4.30 25.10 21.87
C ALA A 36 -2.78 24.85 21.90
N GLU A 37 -1.95 25.88 21.77
CA GLU A 37 -0.49 25.76 21.84
C GLU A 37 0.02 25.48 23.26
N GLU A 38 -0.62 26.02 24.31
CA GLU A 38 -0.26 25.79 25.73
C GLU A 38 -0.60 24.37 26.19
N GLU A 39 -1.77 23.83 25.79
CA GLU A 39 -2.31 22.58 26.34
C GLU A 39 -2.16 21.37 25.40
N ILE A 40 -2.03 21.58 24.09
CA ILE A 40 -1.94 20.49 23.11
C ILE A 40 -0.48 20.35 22.67
N PRO A 41 0.22 19.25 23.04
CA PRO A 41 1.54 18.97 22.52
C PRO A 41 1.50 18.96 20.98
N THR A 42 2.36 19.75 20.34
CA THR A 42 2.52 19.70 18.89
C THR A 42 2.95 18.28 18.52
N LYS A 43 2.06 17.56 17.83
CA LYS A 43 2.32 16.17 17.47
C LYS A 43 3.44 16.14 16.43
N GLU A 44 4.63 15.75 16.87
CA GLU A 44 5.76 15.51 15.98
C GLU A 44 5.33 14.57 14.86
N ARG A 45 5.65 14.96 13.62
CA ARG A 45 5.39 14.14 12.44
C ARG A 45 6.33 12.94 12.49
N LYS A 46 5.88 11.83 13.07
CA LYS A 46 6.59 10.57 12.94
C LYS A 46 6.56 10.15 11.47
N THR A 47 7.72 9.92 10.88
CA THR A 47 7.82 9.30 9.55
C THR A 47 7.17 7.92 9.65
N LYS A 48 6.11 7.68 8.85
CA LYS A 48 5.47 6.35 8.81
C LYS A 48 6.45 5.27 8.32
N GLN A 49 7.50 5.66 7.60
CA GLN A 49 8.45 4.79 6.93
C GLN A 49 9.87 5.20 7.32
N LYS A 50 10.69 4.22 7.75
CA LYS A 50 12.05 4.43 8.28
C LYS A 50 13.03 5.04 7.26
N TRP A 51 12.79 4.81 5.96
CA TRP A 51 13.61 5.32 4.87
C TRP A 51 13.25 6.75 4.43
N MET A 52 12.19 7.34 5.00
CA MET A 52 11.72 8.67 4.62
C MET A 52 12.59 9.75 5.26
N THR A 53 13.34 10.49 4.46
CA THR A 53 14.19 11.60 4.93
C THR A 53 13.41 12.90 5.08
N GLU A 54 13.92 13.81 5.92
CA GLU A 54 13.32 15.14 6.17
C GLU A 54 13.20 15.98 4.89
N ASP A 55 14.18 15.86 3.98
CA ASP A 55 14.16 16.47 2.66
C ASP A 55 12.94 16.05 1.82
N ILE A 56 12.57 14.77 1.87
CA ILE A 56 11.39 14.26 1.14
C ILE A 56 10.12 14.84 1.74
N LEU A 57 10.03 14.94 3.07
CA LEU A 57 8.88 15.56 3.73
C LEU A 57 8.72 17.04 3.34
N ASN A 58 9.83 17.78 3.28
CA ASN A 58 9.84 19.17 2.84
C ASN A 58 9.42 19.31 1.37
N LEU A 59 9.87 18.41 0.48
CA LEU A 59 9.42 18.38 -0.92
C LEU A 59 7.94 18.00 -1.05
N MET A 60 7.43 17.11 -0.20
CA MET A 60 5.99 16.78 -0.16
C MET A 60 5.14 17.96 0.28
N ASP A 61 5.62 18.77 1.23
CA ASP A 61 4.92 19.99 1.65
C ASP A 61 4.98 21.09 0.59
N LYS A 62 6.11 21.25 -0.11
CA LYS A 62 6.20 22.11 -1.31
C LYS A 62 5.19 21.67 -2.38
N ARG A 63 5.05 20.36 -2.62
CA ARG A 63 4.03 19.82 -3.54
C ARG A 63 2.60 20.14 -3.10
N ARG A 64 2.31 20.14 -1.79
CA ARG A 64 0.97 20.49 -1.27
C ARG A 64 0.66 21.96 -1.50
N LYS A 65 1.65 22.84 -1.35
CA LYS A 65 1.50 24.29 -1.56
C LYS A 65 1.39 24.65 -3.05
N ALA A 66 2.13 23.97 -3.92
CA ALA A 66 2.10 24.16 -5.38
C ALA A 66 0.85 23.60 -6.09
N LYS A 67 -0.24 23.34 -5.35
CA LYS A 67 -1.47 22.78 -5.90
C LYS A 67 -2.27 23.91 -6.58
N GLY A 68 -1.95 24.19 -7.83
CA GLY A 68 -2.56 25.25 -8.64
C GLY A 68 -1.76 25.60 -9.90
N GLU A 69 -0.45 25.39 -9.88
CA GLU A 69 0.46 25.64 -11.01
C GLU A 69 0.91 24.33 -11.64
N GLN A 70 0.42 24.05 -12.85
CA GLN A 70 0.55 22.72 -13.48
C GLN A 70 2.01 22.31 -13.74
N GLY A 71 2.88 23.25 -14.13
CA GLY A 71 4.29 22.97 -14.44
C GLY A 71 5.17 22.72 -13.20
N GLU A 72 5.04 23.56 -12.17
CA GLU A 72 5.82 23.43 -10.93
C GLU A 72 5.41 22.19 -10.14
N TYR A 73 4.11 21.88 -10.09
CA TYR A 73 3.60 20.68 -9.44
C TYR A 73 4.19 19.41 -10.06
N GLU A 74 4.22 19.29 -11.39
CA GLU A 74 4.74 18.11 -12.08
C GLU A 74 6.25 17.92 -11.89
N SER A 75 7.01 19.03 -11.88
CA SER A 75 8.44 19.02 -11.59
C SER A 75 8.71 18.52 -10.16
N ILE A 76 8.04 19.14 -9.17
CA ILE A 76 8.17 18.74 -7.75
C ILE A 76 7.69 17.31 -7.55
N HIS A 77 6.64 16.89 -8.23
CA HIS A 77 6.11 15.53 -8.10
C HIS A 77 7.05 14.46 -8.66
N ARG A 78 7.72 14.73 -9.79
CA ARG A 78 8.77 13.84 -10.33
C ARG A 78 9.95 13.76 -9.37
N GLU A 79 10.37 14.91 -8.84
CA GLU A 79 11.50 14.96 -7.90
C GLU A 79 11.19 14.24 -6.59
N VAL A 80 9.97 14.40 -6.05
CA VAL A 80 9.50 13.63 -4.88
C VAL A 80 9.53 12.13 -5.18
N ARG A 81 9.06 11.68 -6.36
CA ARG A 81 9.11 10.26 -6.72
C ARG A 81 10.53 9.73 -6.77
N ARG A 82 11.43 10.44 -7.46
CA ARG A 82 12.85 10.07 -7.57
C ARG A 82 13.51 9.96 -6.21
N LYS A 83 13.37 10.98 -5.36
CA LYS A 83 13.95 10.99 -4.00
C LYS A 83 13.36 9.88 -3.13
N CYS A 84 12.07 9.59 -3.24
CA CYS A 84 11.45 8.46 -2.55
C CYS A 84 12.03 7.11 -3.00
N GLU A 85 12.18 6.92 -4.31
CA GLU A 85 12.74 5.69 -4.88
C GLU A 85 14.20 5.49 -4.46
N GLU A 86 15.04 6.53 -4.56
CA GLU A 86 16.45 6.50 -4.14
C GLU A 86 16.61 6.22 -2.65
N ALA A 87 15.85 6.92 -1.79
CA ALA A 87 15.93 6.72 -0.35
C ALA A 87 15.45 5.32 0.05
N LYS A 88 14.39 4.82 -0.59
CA LYS A 88 13.91 3.46 -0.37
C LYS A 88 14.92 2.41 -0.84
N GLU A 89 15.54 2.59 -2.00
CA GLU A 89 16.54 1.68 -2.53
C GLU A 89 17.82 1.68 -1.69
N ALA A 90 18.30 2.85 -1.27
CA ALA A 90 19.45 2.97 -0.37
C ALA A 90 19.22 2.21 0.95
N TRP A 91 18.05 2.39 1.56
CA TRP A 91 17.69 1.67 2.78
C TRP A 91 17.59 0.15 2.57
N LEU A 92 16.99 -0.29 1.45
CA LEU A 92 16.94 -1.72 1.10
C LEU A 92 18.36 -2.29 0.90
N ASN A 93 19.24 -1.55 0.24
CA ASN A 93 20.61 -1.97 0.01
C ASN A 93 21.42 -2.06 1.31
N GLU A 94 21.27 -1.09 2.21
CA GLU A 94 21.87 -1.14 3.54
C GLU A 94 21.41 -2.39 4.32
N LYS A 95 20.10 -2.67 4.31
CA LYS A 95 19.54 -3.87 4.94
C LYS A 95 20.07 -5.16 4.30
N CYS A 96 20.18 -5.23 2.98
CA CYS A 96 20.79 -6.36 2.29
C CYS A 96 22.27 -6.55 2.68
N GLN A 97 23.02 -5.47 2.80
CA GLN A 97 24.43 -5.52 3.24
C GLN A 97 24.55 -6.02 4.69
N GLU A 98 23.65 -5.57 5.57
CA GLU A 98 23.57 -6.05 6.96
C GLU A 98 23.31 -7.56 6.99
N ILE A 99 22.37 -8.06 6.19
CA ILE A 99 22.10 -9.49 6.04
C ILE A 99 23.34 -10.24 5.56
N VAL A 100 24.02 -9.77 4.52
CA VAL A 100 25.23 -10.42 3.99
C VAL A 100 26.36 -10.43 5.02
N LYS A 101 26.53 -9.35 5.79
CA LYS A 101 27.53 -9.27 6.86
C LYS A 101 27.24 -10.27 7.98
N LEU A 102 25.98 -10.36 8.40
CA LEU A 102 25.54 -11.33 9.40
C LEU A 102 25.73 -12.78 8.90
N GLN A 103 25.42 -13.06 7.63
CA GLN A 103 25.66 -14.36 7.00
C GLN A 103 27.15 -14.75 7.01
N ARG A 104 28.05 -13.80 6.74
CA ARG A 104 29.50 -14.03 6.76
C ARG A 104 30.03 -14.30 8.17
N GLN A 105 29.46 -13.65 9.19
CA GLN A 105 29.94 -13.75 10.57
C GLN A 105 29.37 -14.96 11.31
N ALA A 106 28.13 -15.35 11.04
CA ALA A 106 27.52 -16.53 11.65
C ALA A 106 26.49 -17.18 10.71
N PRO A 107 26.83 -18.25 9.98
CA PRO A 107 25.87 -18.94 9.10
C PRO A 107 24.70 -19.58 9.88
N ASN A 108 24.87 -19.81 11.18
CA ASN A 108 23.89 -20.49 12.04
C ASN A 108 22.84 -19.56 12.69
N THR A 109 22.89 -18.25 12.44
CA THR A 109 21.89 -17.27 12.93
C THR A 109 20.82 -16.92 11.88
N MET A 110 20.70 -17.75 10.85
CA MET A 110 19.81 -17.63 9.68
C MET A 110 18.35 -17.25 10.00
N TYR A 111 17.88 -17.47 11.23
CA TYR A 111 16.51 -17.28 11.68
C TYR A 111 16.12 -15.87 12.11
N LYS A 112 17.04 -14.88 12.11
CA LYS A 112 16.74 -13.53 12.63
C LYS A 112 16.18 -12.52 11.62
N ASN A 113 16.31 -12.78 10.32
CA ASN A 113 15.85 -11.89 9.25
C ASN A 113 15.23 -12.73 8.12
N THR A 114 14.07 -13.32 8.40
CA THR A 114 13.28 -14.05 7.41
C THR A 114 12.68 -13.09 6.37
N ASN A 115 12.39 -13.59 5.17
CA ASN A 115 11.66 -12.82 4.16
C ASN A 115 10.32 -12.29 4.69
N GLU A 116 9.71 -12.96 5.68
CA GLU A 116 8.48 -12.51 6.34
C GLU A 116 8.71 -11.31 7.25
N GLU A 117 9.82 -11.26 7.99
CA GLU A 117 10.18 -10.10 8.84
C GLU A 117 10.52 -8.88 7.99
N VAL A 118 11.29 -9.07 6.91
CA VAL A 118 11.58 -7.99 5.94
C VAL A 118 10.29 -7.49 5.28
N LEU A 119 9.35 -8.38 4.97
CA LEU A 119 8.05 -8.03 4.38
C LEU A 119 7.17 -7.25 5.38
N LYS A 120 7.17 -7.64 6.66
CA LYS A 120 6.49 -6.91 7.75
C LYS A 120 7.11 -5.53 7.97
N GLU A 121 8.43 -5.44 8.03
CA GLU A 121 9.15 -4.18 8.29
C GLU A 121 9.02 -3.18 7.13
N THR A 122 8.92 -3.67 5.89
CA THR A 122 8.72 -2.82 4.70
C THR A 122 7.27 -2.45 4.44
N GLU A 123 6.33 -2.93 5.27
CA GLU A 123 4.86 -2.86 5.07
C GLU A 123 4.45 -3.17 3.62
N SER A 124 5.26 -3.96 2.90
CA SER A 124 5.10 -4.17 1.48
C SER A 124 4.30 -5.45 1.28
N THR A 125 3.14 -5.35 0.63
CA THR A 125 2.36 -6.55 0.31
C THR A 125 3.05 -7.38 -0.78
N ARG A 126 2.86 -8.72 -0.78
CA ARG A 126 3.37 -9.63 -1.83
C ARG A 126 2.72 -9.30 -3.19
N SER A 127 3.22 -8.26 -3.85
CA SER A 127 2.56 -7.67 -5.02
C SER A 127 2.77 -8.49 -6.30
N LEU A 128 3.88 -9.22 -6.42
CA LEU A 128 4.22 -9.96 -7.64
C LEU A 128 3.25 -11.12 -7.89
N MET A 129 3.03 -11.98 -6.89
CA MET A 129 2.10 -13.11 -7.03
C MET A 129 0.69 -12.63 -7.32
N ASN A 130 0.25 -11.55 -6.68
CA ASN A 130 -1.06 -10.96 -6.95
C ASN A 130 -1.15 -10.35 -8.36
N LYS A 131 -0.08 -9.73 -8.88
CA LYS A 131 0.00 -9.26 -10.28
C LYS A 131 -0.07 -10.42 -11.27
N ILE A 132 0.66 -11.51 -11.02
CA ILE A 132 0.66 -12.72 -11.85
C ILE A 132 -0.74 -13.36 -11.86
N ARG A 133 -1.33 -13.60 -10.68
CA ARG A 133 -2.70 -14.16 -10.55
C ARG A 133 -3.73 -13.32 -11.29
N ARG A 134 -3.67 -11.98 -11.17
CA ARG A 134 -4.56 -11.07 -11.92
C ARG A 134 -4.38 -11.19 -13.43
N ARG A 135 -3.14 -11.33 -13.92
CA ARG A 135 -2.88 -11.51 -15.36
C ARG A 135 -3.41 -12.85 -15.86
N GLN A 136 -3.19 -13.93 -15.11
CA GLN A 136 -3.72 -15.27 -15.42
C GLN A 136 -5.25 -15.24 -15.49
N ALA A 137 -5.92 -14.61 -14.51
CA ALA A 137 -7.38 -14.53 -14.49
C ALA A 137 -7.95 -13.68 -15.65
N LYS A 138 -7.28 -12.58 -16.02
CA LYS A 138 -7.65 -11.81 -17.22
C LYS A 138 -7.51 -12.62 -18.49
N PHE A 139 -6.41 -13.36 -18.63
CA PHE A 139 -6.14 -14.20 -19.78
C PHE A 139 -7.18 -15.31 -19.90
N VAL A 140 -7.44 -16.07 -18.84
CA VAL A 140 -8.43 -17.17 -18.83
C VAL A 140 -9.83 -16.63 -19.19
N GLY A 141 -10.29 -15.57 -18.54
CA GLY A 141 -11.58 -14.99 -18.90
C GLY A 141 -11.63 -14.47 -20.35
N HIS A 142 -10.52 -13.97 -20.90
CA HIS A 142 -10.46 -13.53 -22.29
C HIS A 142 -10.57 -14.71 -23.27
N ILE A 143 -9.79 -15.77 -23.06
CA ILE A 143 -9.78 -16.94 -23.95
C ILE A 143 -11.07 -17.75 -23.86
N MET A 144 -11.71 -17.86 -22.69
CA MET A 144 -12.95 -18.65 -22.56
C MET A 144 -14.12 -18.01 -23.30
N ARG A 145 -14.14 -16.68 -23.37
CA ARG A 145 -15.18 -15.92 -24.10
C ARG A 145 -14.85 -15.68 -25.57
N ARG A 146 -13.67 -16.11 -26.02
CA ARG A 146 -13.26 -16.03 -27.42
C ARG A 146 -13.14 -17.47 -27.92
N GLU A 147 -14.06 -17.91 -28.75
CA GLU A 147 -14.04 -19.26 -29.34
C GLU A 147 -12.90 -19.39 -30.37
N GLY A 148 -11.66 -19.42 -29.88
CA GLY A 148 -10.43 -19.49 -30.66
C GLY A 148 -9.58 -20.71 -30.30
N LEU A 149 -8.50 -20.90 -31.06
CA LEU A 149 -7.57 -22.01 -30.86
C LEU A 149 -6.94 -21.99 -29.46
N GLU A 150 -6.75 -20.80 -28.88
CA GLU A 150 -6.18 -20.62 -27.54
C GLU A 150 -7.09 -21.19 -26.44
N ASN A 151 -8.41 -21.14 -26.63
CA ASN A 151 -9.37 -21.81 -25.75
C ASN A 151 -9.18 -23.32 -25.86
N LEU A 152 -9.19 -23.84 -27.08
CA LEU A 152 -9.07 -25.28 -27.37
C LEU A 152 -7.74 -25.87 -26.86
N ASP A 153 -6.62 -25.17 -27.00
CA ASP A 153 -5.31 -25.61 -26.50
C ASP A 153 -5.24 -25.58 -24.96
N THR A 154 -5.86 -24.57 -24.34
CA THR A 154 -5.86 -24.41 -22.88
C THR A 154 -6.79 -25.41 -22.17
N THR A 155 -7.95 -25.73 -22.76
CA THR A 155 -8.92 -26.70 -22.23
C THR A 155 -8.72 -28.12 -22.78
N GLY A 156 -8.02 -28.25 -23.91
CA GLY A 156 -7.92 -29.46 -24.68
C GLY A 156 -7.11 -30.55 -23.99
N ARG A 157 -7.58 -31.78 -24.15
CA ARG A 157 -6.82 -32.97 -23.78
C ARG A 157 -6.00 -33.39 -25.00
N MET A 158 -4.73 -33.01 -25.05
CA MET A 158 -3.83 -33.45 -26.11
C MET A 158 -3.67 -34.98 -26.07
N GLU A 159 -3.76 -35.61 -27.24
CA GLU A 159 -3.57 -37.05 -27.39
C GLU A 159 -2.09 -37.41 -27.19
N GLY A 160 -1.82 -38.40 -26.32
CA GLY A 160 -0.46 -38.86 -26.03
C GLY A 160 -0.23 -39.32 -24.60
N LYS A 161 0.87 -40.06 -24.39
CA LYS A 161 1.31 -40.48 -23.04
C LYS A 161 2.14 -39.37 -22.41
N LYS A 162 1.82 -39.04 -21.15
CA LYS A 162 2.61 -38.09 -20.33
C LYS A 162 4.03 -38.62 -20.14
N SER A 163 5.02 -37.72 -20.16
CA SER A 163 6.40 -38.06 -19.83
C SER A 163 6.52 -38.59 -18.39
N ARG A 164 7.44 -39.54 -18.15
CA ARG A 164 7.75 -40.06 -16.81
C ARG A 164 8.50 -39.00 -15.99
N GLY A 165 8.10 -38.80 -14.73
CA GLY A 165 8.71 -37.84 -13.80
C GLY A 165 7.71 -36.93 -13.10
N ARG A 166 8.20 -35.96 -12.31
CA ARG A 166 7.35 -34.96 -11.64
C ARG A 166 6.66 -34.08 -12.68
N GLN A 167 5.33 -34.09 -12.70
CA GLN A 167 4.57 -33.27 -13.63
C GLN A 167 4.75 -31.78 -13.29
N ARG A 168 4.91 -30.93 -14.31
CA ARG A 168 4.82 -29.48 -14.12
C ARG A 168 3.38 -29.12 -13.78
N GLU A 169 3.19 -28.27 -12.79
CA GLU A 169 1.89 -27.69 -12.45
C GLU A 169 1.41 -26.83 -13.62
N LYS A 170 0.18 -27.09 -14.09
CA LYS A 170 -0.41 -26.25 -15.15
C LYS A 170 -0.94 -24.97 -14.53
N MET A 171 -1.03 -23.92 -15.34
CA MET A 171 -1.61 -22.65 -14.92
C MET A 171 -3.01 -22.82 -14.31
N LEU A 172 -3.89 -23.60 -14.95
CA LEU A 172 -5.25 -23.85 -14.43
C LEU A 172 -5.26 -24.66 -13.13
N ASP A 173 -4.33 -25.61 -12.97
CA ASP A 173 -4.17 -26.39 -11.73
C ASP A 173 -3.70 -25.50 -10.57
N GLY A 174 -2.83 -24.51 -10.86
CA GLY A 174 -2.48 -23.48 -9.89
C GLY A 174 -3.66 -22.58 -9.56
N MET A 175 -4.49 -22.24 -10.54
CA MET A 175 -5.70 -21.41 -10.34
C MET A 175 -6.73 -22.07 -9.45
N THR A 176 -6.97 -23.38 -9.57
CA THR A 176 -7.91 -24.09 -8.67
C THR A 176 -7.46 -23.99 -7.21
N SER A 177 -6.15 -24.11 -6.98
CA SER A 177 -5.55 -23.99 -5.64
C SER A 177 -5.81 -22.61 -5.00
N TRP A 178 -5.55 -21.51 -5.72
CA TRP A 178 -5.70 -20.16 -5.13
C TRP A 178 -7.10 -19.55 -5.27
N MET A 179 -7.94 -20.02 -6.21
CA MET A 179 -9.36 -19.64 -6.28
C MET A 179 -10.24 -20.46 -5.34
N GLY A 180 -9.74 -21.58 -4.81
CA GLY A 180 -10.48 -22.44 -3.88
C GLY A 180 -11.53 -23.33 -4.56
N THR A 181 -11.39 -23.58 -5.87
CA THR A 181 -12.28 -24.48 -6.62
C THR A 181 -11.76 -25.91 -6.59
N LYS A 182 -12.68 -26.89 -6.70
CA LYS A 182 -12.30 -28.31 -6.62
C LYS A 182 -11.78 -28.83 -7.95
N ARG A 183 -12.25 -28.27 -9.08
CA ARG A 183 -11.91 -28.74 -10.42
C ARG A 183 -11.64 -27.57 -11.35
N VAL A 184 -10.77 -27.81 -12.32
CA VAL A 184 -10.50 -26.85 -13.41
C VAL A 184 -11.79 -26.50 -14.16
N THR A 185 -12.70 -27.46 -14.32
CA THR A 185 -14.01 -27.26 -14.96
C THR A 185 -14.84 -26.15 -14.32
N ASP A 186 -14.73 -25.98 -13.01
CA ASP A 186 -15.49 -24.96 -12.26
C ASP A 186 -14.99 -23.55 -12.63
N ILE A 187 -13.68 -23.41 -12.84
CA ILE A 187 -13.07 -22.17 -13.33
C ILE A 187 -13.52 -21.90 -14.76
N LEU A 188 -13.52 -22.94 -15.60
CA LEU A 188 -13.91 -22.82 -17.00
C LEU A 188 -15.36 -22.39 -17.14
N SER A 189 -16.30 -23.00 -16.39
CA SER A 189 -17.72 -22.64 -16.41
C SER A 189 -17.95 -21.19 -15.96
N GLU A 190 -17.32 -20.78 -14.87
CA GLU A 190 -17.47 -19.43 -14.31
C GLU A 190 -16.82 -18.36 -15.20
N SER A 191 -15.84 -18.74 -16.03
CA SER A 191 -15.15 -17.83 -16.94
C SER A 191 -16.00 -17.39 -18.12
N TRP A 192 -17.06 -18.12 -18.47
CA TRP A 192 -17.96 -17.76 -19.57
C TRP A 192 -18.75 -16.50 -19.25
N ASP A 193 -19.26 -16.40 -18.03
CA ASP A 193 -20.00 -15.23 -17.57
C ASP A 193 -19.06 -14.15 -17.02
N ARG A 194 -19.29 -12.89 -17.42
CA ARG A 194 -18.38 -11.79 -17.05
C ARG A 194 -18.55 -11.36 -15.59
N GLU A 195 -19.76 -11.46 -15.06
CA GLU A 195 -20.11 -10.98 -13.73
C GLU A 195 -19.68 -12.00 -12.66
N SER A 196 -20.09 -13.25 -12.84
CA SER A 196 -19.56 -14.45 -12.16
C SER A 196 -18.04 -14.46 -12.09
N TRP A 197 -17.37 -14.26 -13.23
CA TRP A 197 -15.90 -14.27 -13.27
C TRP A 197 -15.28 -13.16 -12.43
N LYS A 198 -15.87 -11.97 -12.43
CA LYS A 198 -15.39 -10.84 -11.61
C LYS A 198 -15.60 -11.12 -10.14
N ASP A 199 -16.76 -11.65 -9.77
CA ASP A 199 -17.11 -11.96 -8.38
C ASP A 199 -16.24 -13.09 -7.84
N MET A 200 -16.00 -14.14 -8.63
CA MET A 200 -15.09 -15.21 -8.24
C MET A 200 -13.65 -14.69 -8.07
N ILE A 201 -13.16 -13.80 -8.93
CA ILE A 201 -11.83 -13.18 -8.75
C ILE A 201 -11.77 -12.29 -7.50
N ALA A 202 -12.84 -11.55 -7.20
CA ALA A 202 -12.92 -10.70 -6.03
C ALA A 202 -12.95 -11.53 -4.72
N ASN A 203 -13.64 -12.67 -4.76
CA ASN A 203 -13.79 -13.60 -3.64
C ASN A 203 -12.65 -14.63 -3.54
N ALA A 204 -11.79 -14.74 -4.56
CA ALA A 204 -10.65 -15.63 -4.55
C ALA A 204 -9.73 -15.28 -3.38
N LYS A 205 -9.63 -16.21 -2.43
CA LYS A 205 -8.80 -16.05 -1.24
C LYS A 205 -7.36 -15.79 -1.69
N GLY A 206 -6.87 -14.58 -1.44
CA GLY A 206 -5.45 -14.28 -1.54
C GLY A 206 -4.72 -15.12 -0.50
N GLN A 207 -4.32 -16.35 -0.84
CA GLN A 207 -3.34 -17.07 -0.05
C GLN A 207 -2.06 -16.22 -0.07
N GLY A 208 -1.81 -15.58 1.07
CA GLY A 208 -0.74 -14.61 1.30
C GLY A 208 -1.16 -13.46 2.22
N THR A 209 -1.70 -13.76 3.41
CA THR A 209 -1.24 -13.12 4.65
C THR A 209 0.08 -13.76 5.04
#